data_AF-A0A1S2Z7Q4-F1
#
_entry.id   AF-A0A1S2Z7Q4-F1
#
_cell.length_a   1.000
_cell.length_b   1.000
_cell.length_c   1.000
_cell.angle_alpha   90.00
_cell.angle_beta   90.00
_cell.angle_gamma   90.00
#
_symmetry.space_group_name_H-M   'P 1'
#
loop_
_entity.id
_entity.type
_entity.pdbx_description
1 polymer ?
#
loop_
_entity_poly.entity_id
_entity_poly.type
_entity_poly.pdbx_seq_one_letter_code
_entity_poly.pdbx_strand_id
1 'polypeptide(L)'
;MGNGSFKSSLLIPGIKEGLYLGPPQKEKLPKNSQQGSVLVGAISYGKLSFADQDEQNNPEKHPASCRISYVVPPNKVDEDKGKGSSLSTKKIVSERIKEEVRDAKIKVLGTLKQESDEECLEWKELAASLKLEYPKYTPLLAKILEALVSKSNIKDKIHYDEEVIDAANEVIDSIDREELAKFFSLKNDSEDEDAESIRKKLESTRDQLAEALYQKGLALAEIETLKLADLTWCILSKDLAATEGENQDVNSDQSLDDGSHPDLFEENFQELRKWVDVKSSKYGILTVTRERRSQRLGTALKVLCDIIQDDAENAKKFYELKLSLLDEIGWKHLATYERQCGCLYVSLHLCPFSSAYLLELSLTAMAGL
;
A
#
# COMPACT_ATOMS: atom_id res chain seq x y z
N MET A 1 36.01 12.05 -26.95
CA MET A 1 35.99 12.59 -28.32
C MET A 1 34.53 12.74 -28.73
N GLY A 2 34.11 13.92 -29.19
CA GLY A 2 32.74 14.14 -29.70
C GLY A 2 31.98 15.35 -29.15
N ASN A 3 32.59 16.53 -29.04
CA ASN A 3 31.88 17.78 -28.67
C ASN A 3 31.54 18.67 -29.88
N GLY A 4 31.71 18.18 -31.11
CA GLY A 4 31.38 18.94 -32.31
C GLY A 4 30.03 18.53 -32.87
N SER A 5 29.04 19.42 -32.83
CA SER A 5 27.84 19.27 -33.67
C SER A 5 28.24 19.34 -35.14
N PHE A 6 27.76 18.41 -35.98
CA PHE A 6 27.97 18.48 -37.42
C PHE A 6 27.48 19.82 -37.96
N LYS A 7 28.34 20.58 -38.65
CA LYS A 7 27.96 21.82 -39.32
C LYS A 7 27.46 21.47 -40.71
N SER A 8 26.30 21.99 -41.09
CA SER A 8 25.74 21.76 -42.42
C SER A 8 26.72 22.17 -43.53
N SER A 9 26.95 21.28 -44.49
CA SER A 9 27.78 21.49 -45.68
C SER A 9 26.92 21.43 -46.94
N LEU A 10 27.38 22.07 -48.02
CA LEU A 10 26.82 21.94 -49.35
C LEU A 10 27.49 20.76 -50.05
N LEU A 11 26.72 19.71 -50.36
CA LEU A 11 27.23 18.52 -51.02
C LEU A 11 27.21 18.70 -52.55
N ILE A 12 28.39 18.71 -53.16
CA ILE A 12 28.56 18.89 -54.61
C ILE A 12 28.44 17.52 -55.31
N PRO A 13 27.77 17.43 -56.49
CA PRO A 13 27.68 16.18 -57.25
C PRO A 13 29.04 15.52 -57.47
N GLY A 14 29.14 14.22 -57.16
CA GLY A 14 30.37 13.43 -57.29
C GLY A 14 31.26 13.40 -56.04
N ILE A 15 31.01 14.26 -55.05
CA ILE A 15 31.73 14.24 -53.76
C ILE A 15 30.95 13.39 -52.75
N LYS A 16 31.67 12.58 -51.97
CA LYS A 16 31.12 11.78 -50.86
C LYS A 16 31.54 12.39 -49.53
N GLU A 17 30.59 12.58 -48.63
CA GLU A 17 30.85 13.06 -47.26
C GLU A 17 30.33 12.04 -46.24
N GLY A 18 31.16 11.74 -45.24
CA GLY A 18 30.83 10.76 -44.20
C GLY A 18 30.22 11.42 -42.97
N LEU A 19 29.11 10.85 -42.46
CA LEU A 19 28.44 11.28 -41.23
C LEU A 19 28.52 10.14 -40.21
N TYR A 20 28.82 10.48 -38.95
CA TYR A 20 28.93 9.52 -37.86
C TYR A 20 27.87 9.79 -36.79
N LEU A 21 27.19 8.73 -36.35
CA LEU A 21 26.18 8.78 -35.31
C LEU A 21 26.71 8.07 -34.06
N GLY A 22 26.81 8.82 -32.95
CA GLY A 22 27.15 8.25 -31.65
C GLY A 22 25.93 7.63 -30.96
N PRO A 23 26.13 6.67 -30.05
CA PRO A 23 25.04 6.16 -29.22
C PRO A 23 24.46 7.30 -28.35
N PRO A 24 23.14 7.31 -28.12
CA PRO A 24 22.52 8.28 -27.22
C PRO A 24 23.05 8.11 -25.78
N GLN A 25 23.15 9.22 -25.05
CA GLN A 25 23.45 9.20 -23.63
C GLN A 25 22.34 8.48 -22.87
N LYS A 26 22.67 7.67 -21.85
CA LYS A 26 21.70 6.89 -21.08
C LYS A 26 20.57 7.74 -20.48
N GLU A 27 20.89 8.95 -20.04
CA GLU A 27 19.94 9.92 -19.47
C GLU A 27 18.93 10.47 -20.48
N LYS A 28 19.24 10.39 -21.79
CA LYS A 28 18.38 10.87 -22.88
C LYS A 28 17.51 9.76 -23.48
N LEU A 29 17.58 8.54 -22.96
CA LEU A 29 16.67 7.47 -23.36
C LEU A 29 15.29 7.69 -22.74
N PRO A 30 14.19 7.32 -23.43
CA PRO A 30 12.85 7.44 -22.86
C PRO A 30 12.73 6.63 -21.57
N LYS A 31 12.13 7.22 -20.53
CA LYS A 31 12.04 6.63 -19.17
C LYS A 31 11.39 5.24 -19.12
N ASN A 32 10.61 4.88 -20.15
CA ASN A 32 9.89 3.60 -20.24
C ASN A 32 10.58 2.55 -21.13
N SER A 33 11.80 2.79 -21.61
CA SER A 33 12.51 1.87 -22.49
C SER A 33 13.27 0.80 -21.70
N GLN A 34 12.70 -0.39 -21.59
CA GLN A 34 13.36 -1.53 -20.93
C GLN A 34 14.55 -2.05 -21.75
N GLN A 35 15.44 -2.79 -21.09
CA GLN A 35 16.60 -3.42 -21.74
C GLN A 35 16.14 -4.33 -22.89
N GLY A 36 16.82 -4.27 -24.04
CA GLY A 36 16.43 -5.02 -25.23
C GLY A 36 15.28 -4.42 -26.03
N SER A 37 14.66 -3.32 -25.56
CA SER A 37 13.71 -2.56 -26.37
C SER A 37 14.37 -1.99 -27.61
N VAL A 38 13.65 -1.95 -28.73
CA VAL A 38 14.12 -1.36 -29.98
C VAL A 38 13.48 0.01 -30.16
N LEU A 39 14.29 1.06 -30.05
CA LEU A 39 13.89 2.40 -30.45
C LEU A 39 13.94 2.50 -31.97
N VAL A 40 12.85 2.95 -32.59
CA VAL A 40 12.76 3.07 -34.04
C VAL A 40 12.44 4.52 -34.41
N GLY A 41 13.20 5.07 -35.34
CA GLY A 41 13.02 6.43 -35.83
C GLY A 41 13.44 6.56 -37.29
N ALA A 42 13.52 7.81 -37.77
CA ALA A 42 14.01 8.11 -39.11
C ALA A 42 15.03 9.25 -39.05
N ILE A 43 16.05 9.17 -39.91
CA ILE A 43 16.99 10.26 -40.18
C ILE A 43 16.68 10.81 -41.57
N SER A 44 16.59 12.12 -41.67
CA SER A 44 16.32 12.82 -42.93
C SER A 44 17.55 13.63 -43.36
N TYR A 45 17.87 13.59 -44.65
CA TYR A 45 19.03 14.23 -45.26
C TYR A 45 18.63 15.29 -46.29
N GLY A 46 19.41 16.37 -46.32
CA GLY A 46 19.22 17.49 -47.25
C GLY A 46 18.16 18.49 -46.77
N LYS A 47 18.38 19.78 -47.01
CA LYS A 47 17.41 20.86 -46.75
C LYS A 47 17.04 21.48 -48.09
N LEU A 48 15.75 21.47 -48.46
CA LEU A 48 15.28 22.18 -49.64
C LEU A 48 15.28 23.68 -49.34
N SER A 49 15.93 24.48 -50.17
CA SER A 49 16.13 25.93 -49.95
C SER A 49 14.87 26.78 -50.11
N PHE A 50 13.70 26.18 -50.40
CA PHE A 50 12.46 26.88 -50.77
C PHE A 50 11.27 26.62 -49.83
N ALA A 51 11.46 25.95 -48.69
CA ALA A 51 10.38 25.72 -47.73
C ALA A 51 10.40 26.79 -46.63
N ASP A 52 9.25 27.44 -46.40
CA ASP A 52 9.03 28.42 -45.32
C ASP A 52 9.34 27.83 -43.94
N GLN A 53 9.77 28.71 -43.02
CA GLN A 53 10.36 28.34 -41.71
C GLN A 53 9.45 27.48 -40.81
N ASP A 54 8.13 27.48 -41.03
CA ASP A 54 7.16 26.75 -40.19
C ASP A 54 7.05 25.25 -40.51
N GLU A 55 7.60 24.77 -41.62
CA GLU A 55 7.51 23.35 -42.04
C GLU A 55 8.79 22.53 -41.79
N GLN A 56 9.74 23.08 -41.04
CA GLN A 56 11.12 22.60 -40.94
C GLN A 56 11.29 21.22 -40.23
N ASN A 57 10.24 20.69 -39.60
CA ASN A 57 10.31 19.46 -38.79
C ASN A 57 9.62 18.24 -39.40
N ASN A 58 9.12 18.31 -40.64
CA ASN A 58 8.41 17.17 -41.23
C ASN A 58 9.36 16.26 -42.05
N PRO A 59 9.69 15.04 -41.59
CA PRO A 59 10.68 14.15 -42.21
C PRO A 59 10.31 13.72 -43.65
N GLU A 60 9.03 13.79 -44.02
CA GLU A 60 8.53 13.40 -45.35
C GLU A 60 8.84 14.39 -46.48
N LYS A 61 9.22 15.63 -46.14
CA LYS A 61 9.54 16.68 -47.14
C LYS A 61 11.04 16.77 -47.48
N HIS A 62 11.87 15.92 -46.89
CA HIS A 62 13.30 15.87 -47.17
C HIS A 62 13.61 14.96 -48.37
N PRO A 63 14.60 15.31 -49.21
CA PRO A 63 14.91 14.57 -50.44
C PRO A 63 15.37 13.12 -50.20
N ALA A 64 15.85 12.80 -49.00
CA ALA A 64 16.11 11.42 -48.61
C ALA A 64 15.84 11.22 -47.12
N SER A 65 15.16 10.14 -46.74
CA SER A 65 15.00 9.69 -45.36
C SER A 65 15.33 8.20 -45.24
N CYS A 66 15.91 7.82 -44.12
CA CYS A 66 16.30 6.45 -43.82
C CYS A 66 15.78 6.06 -42.43
N ARG A 67 15.20 4.86 -42.32
CA ARG A 67 14.75 4.33 -41.04
C ARG A 67 15.95 3.86 -40.22
N ILE A 68 16.01 4.28 -38.96
CA ILE A 68 17.03 3.84 -38.01
C ILE A 68 16.39 3.07 -36.88
N SER A 69 17.13 2.11 -36.35
CA SER A 69 16.78 1.40 -35.13
C SER A 69 17.96 1.42 -34.16
N TYR A 70 17.67 1.53 -32.88
CA TYR A 70 18.64 1.48 -31.79
C TYR A 70 18.14 0.51 -30.73
N VAL A 71 18.93 -0.53 -30.46
CA VAL A 71 18.63 -1.50 -29.41
C VAL A 71 19.16 -0.96 -28.10
N VAL A 72 18.28 -0.83 -27.09
CA VAL A 72 18.68 -0.41 -25.74
C VAL A 72 19.63 -1.47 -25.18
N PRO A 73 20.91 -1.13 -24.94
CA PRO A 73 21.87 -2.10 -24.44
C PRO A 73 21.40 -2.68 -23.11
N PRO A 74 21.72 -3.95 -22.81
CA PRO A 74 21.52 -4.46 -21.46
C PRO A 74 22.26 -3.55 -20.48
N ASN A 75 21.62 -3.21 -19.36
CA ASN A 75 22.39 -2.66 -18.26
C ASN A 75 23.41 -3.73 -17.92
N LYS A 76 24.67 -3.32 -17.76
CA LYS A 76 25.65 -4.24 -17.17
C LYS A 76 24.97 -4.77 -15.93
N VAL A 77 24.83 -6.09 -15.85
CA VAL A 77 24.67 -6.75 -14.56
C VAL A 77 25.76 -6.09 -13.72
N ASP A 78 25.40 -5.42 -12.63
CA ASP A 78 26.38 -5.19 -11.58
C ASP A 78 27.06 -6.54 -11.44
N GLU A 79 28.33 -6.63 -11.83
CA GLU A 79 29.15 -7.77 -11.42
C GLU A 79 28.94 -7.78 -9.93
N ASP A 80 28.18 -8.79 -9.50
CA ASP A 80 27.76 -9.07 -8.14
C ASP A 80 28.89 -8.56 -7.27
N LYS A 81 28.68 -7.34 -6.73
CA LYS A 81 29.68 -6.64 -5.95
C LYS A 81 29.83 -7.57 -4.79
N GLY A 82 30.87 -8.41 -4.89
CA GLY A 82 30.94 -9.67 -4.21
C GLY A 82 30.54 -9.42 -2.80
N LYS A 83 29.64 -10.26 -2.29
CA LYS A 83 29.15 -10.34 -0.92
C LYS A 83 30.34 -10.31 0.03
N GLY A 84 30.85 -9.09 0.18
CA GLY A 84 32.03 -8.74 0.90
C GLY A 84 31.49 -8.61 2.29
N SER A 85 31.70 -9.67 3.05
CA SER A 85 31.66 -9.66 4.50
C SER A 85 32.60 -8.56 5.00
N SER A 86 32.16 -7.30 4.94
CA SER A 86 32.84 -6.16 5.52
C SER A 86 32.34 -6.02 6.94
N LEU A 87 33.18 -6.53 7.84
CA LEU A 87 33.05 -6.42 9.29
C LEU A 87 33.22 -4.96 9.72
N SER A 88 32.14 -4.30 10.12
CA SER A 88 32.16 -3.16 11.04
C SER A 88 31.00 -3.35 12.02
N THR A 89 31.16 -4.16 13.07
CA THR A 89 31.49 -3.63 14.40
C THR A 89 31.83 -4.80 15.31
N LYS A 90 32.53 -4.52 16.41
CA LYS A 90 33.02 -5.42 17.46
C LYS A 90 31.90 -6.19 18.21
N LYS A 91 30.99 -6.87 17.52
CA LYS A 91 30.11 -7.86 18.15
C LYS A 91 30.88 -9.16 18.27
N ILE A 92 30.93 -9.70 19.48
CA ILE A 92 31.59 -10.99 19.73
C ILE A 92 30.81 -12.05 18.92
N VAL A 93 31.50 -13.05 18.37
CA VAL A 93 30.86 -14.14 17.59
C VAL A 93 29.62 -14.71 18.31
N SER A 94 29.68 -14.77 19.65
CA SER A 94 28.56 -15.20 20.51
C SER A 94 27.31 -14.31 20.42
N GLU A 95 27.45 -12.99 20.27
CA GLU A 95 26.32 -12.06 20.11
C GLU A 95 25.66 -12.23 18.75
N ARG A 96 26.45 -12.37 17.69
CA ARG A 96 25.91 -12.66 16.35
C ARG A 96 25.12 -13.97 16.33
N ILE A 97 25.64 -15.02 16.95
CA ILE A 97 24.94 -16.32 17.04
C ILE A 97 23.61 -16.15 17.79
N LYS A 98 23.59 -15.41 18.91
CA LYS A 98 22.34 -15.17 19.66
C LYS A 98 21.32 -14.39 18.84
N GLU A 99 21.76 -13.37 18.09
CA GLU A 99 20.90 -12.59 17.18
C GLU A 99 20.31 -13.48 16.08
N GLU A 100 21.13 -14.30 15.42
CA GLU A 100 20.68 -15.21 14.36
C GLU A 100 19.72 -16.29 14.90
N VAL A 101 19.99 -16.85 16.09
CA VAL A 101 19.08 -17.82 16.74
C VAL A 101 17.74 -17.17 17.06
N ARG A 102 17.74 -15.95 17.60
CA ARG A 102 16.50 -15.21 17.88
C ARG A 102 15.71 -14.97 16.60
N ASP A 103 16.37 -14.45 15.56
CA ASP A 103 15.70 -14.11 14.30
C ASP A 103 15.18 -15.37 13.59
N ALA A 104 15.88 -16.50 13.72
CA ALA A 104 15.40 -17.81 13.26
C ALA A 104 14.15 -18.28 14.04
N LYS A 105 14.14 -18.16 15.37
CA LYS A 105 12.96 -18.50 16.19
C LYS A 105 11.74 -17.64 15.81
N ILE A 106 11.95 -16.33 15.60
CA ILE A 106 10.88 -15.40 15.17
C ILE A 106 10.37 -15.75 13.78
N LYS A 107 11.28 -16.12 12.87
CA LYS A 107 10.90 -16.56 11.53
C LYS A 107 10.03 -17.81 11.58
N VAL A 108 10.38 -18.78 12.42
CA VAL A 108 9.58 -19.99 12.63
C VAL A 108 8.19 -19.62 13.16
N LEU A 109 8.11 -18.79 14.20
CA LEU A 109 6.84 -18.30 14.76
C LEU A 109 5.91 -17.71 13.68
N GLY A 110 6.45 -16.93 12.74
CA GLY A 110 5.68 -16.33 11.65
C GLY A 110 5.24 -17.31 10.54
N THR A 111 5.84 -18.50 10.46
CA THR A 111 5.48 -19.54 9.48
C THR A 111 4.48 -20.56 10.01
N LEU A 112 4.31 -20.65 11.34
CA LEU A 112 3.34 -21.55 11.94
C LEU A 112 1.93 -21.08 11.58
N LYS A 113 1.14 -22.00 11.08
CA LYS A 113 -0.27 -21.78 10.82
C LYS A 113 -1.07 -21.94 12.11
N GLN A 114 -2.19 -21.22 12.20
CA GLN A 114 -3.13 -21.30 13.31
C GLN A 114 -4.47 -21.81 12.76
N GLU A 115 -4.45 -22.95 12.06
CA GLU A 115 -5.65 -23.50 11.40
C GLU A 115 -6.52 -24.29 12.38
N SER A 116 -5.93 -24.92 13.41
CA SER A 116 -6.64 -25.60 14.50
C SER A 116 -6.49 -24.90 15.86
N ASP A 117 -7.36 -25.26 16.81
CA ASP A 117 -7.30 -24.77 18.19
C ASP A 117 -6.03 -25.24 18.90
N GLU A 118 -5.57 -26.47 18.64
CA GLU A 118 -4.33 -27.02 19.19
C GLU A 118 -3.08 -26.27 18.67
N GLU A 119 -3.01 -26.05 17.35
CA GLU A 119 -1.91 -25.29 16.74
C GLU A 119 -1.86 -23.85 17.27
N CYS A 120 -3.03 -23.25 17.51
CA CYS A 120 -3.13 -21.92 18.10
C CYS A 120 -2.58 -21.89 19.54
N LEU A 121 -2.82 -22.92 20.34
CA LEU A 121 -2.29 -23.01 21.70
C LEU A 121 -0.77 -23.18 21.70
N GLU A 122 -0.24 -24.10 20.89
CA GLU A 122 1.21 -24.28 20.74
C GLU A 122 1.89 -22.98 20.27
N TRP A 123 1.26 -22.27 19.34
CA TRP A 123 1.74 -20.97 18.87
C TRP A 123 1.75 -19.93 20.00
N LYS A 124 0.69 -19.85 20.81
CA LYS A 124 0.59 -18.94 21.96
C LYS A 124 1.65 -19.25 23.02
N GLU A 125 1.92 -20.53 23.31
CA GLU A 125 2.98 -20.94 24.24
C GLU A 125 4.39 -20.57 23.73
N LEU A 126 4.64 -20.77 22.43
CA LEU A 126 5.90 -20.39 21.79
C LEU A 126 6.08 -18.87 21.82
N ALA A 127 5.03 -18.10 21.49
CA ALA A 127 5.03 -16.65 21.57
C ALA A 127 5.31 -16.15 23.00
N ALA A 128 4.64 -16.73 24.01
CA ALA A 128 4.87 -16.40 25.41
C ALA A 128 6.31 -16.69 25.85
N SER A 129 6.86 -17.84 25.46
CA SER A 129 8.26 -18.20 25.74
C SER A 129 9.24 -17.20 25.12
N LEU A 130 9.00 -16.78 23.88
CA LEU A 130 9.83 -15.78 23.21
C LEU A 130 9.70 -14.39 23.83
N LYS A 131 8.51 -13.99 24.28
CA LYS A 131 8.29 -12.73 25.01
C LYS A 131 9.08 -12.71 26.32
N LEU A 132 9.18 -13.84 27.03
CA LEU A 132 10.00 -13.93 28.25
C LEU A 132 11.50 -13.82 27.94
N GLU A 133 11.96 -14.41 26.84
CA GLU A 133 13.37 -14.35 26.42
C GLU A 133 13.76 -12.97 25.87
N TYR A 134 12.83 -12.28 25.20
CA TYR A 134 13.07 -11.00 24.50
C TYR A 134 11.94 -9.97 24.70
N PRO A 135 11.70 -9.48 25.93
CA PRO A 135 10.49 -8.72 26.27
C PRO A 135 10.38 -7.34 25.59
N LYS A 136 11.50 -6.73 25.21
CA LYS A 136 11.54 -5.40 24.56
C LYS A 136 11.96 -5.45 23.10
N TYR A 137 11.93 -6.62 22.47
CA TYR A 137 12.35 -6.74 21.08
C TYR A 137 11.18 -6.46 20.13
N THR A 138 11.08 -5.21 19.66
CA THR A 138 10.00 -4.73 18.78
C THR A 138 9.70 -5.64 17.57
N PRO A 139 10.70 -6.18 16.84
CA PRO A 139 10.40 -7.06 15.70
C PRO A 139 9.69 -8.36 16.08
N LEU A 140 9.94 -8.91 17.29
CA LEU A 140 9.20 -10.07 17.79
C LEU A 140 7.75 -9.68 18.09
N LEU A 141 7.54 -8.58 18.82
CA LEU A 141 6.21 -8.12 19.19
C LEU A 141 5.36 -7.79 17.94
N ALA A 142 5.97 -7.13 16.95
CA ALA A 142 5.32 -6.84 15.68
C ALA A 142 4.94 -8.11 14.91
N LYS A 143 5.79 -9.15 14.95
CA LYS A 143 5.48 -10.46 14.34
C LYS A 143 4.36 -11.21 15.06
N ILE A 144 4.28 -11.08 16.39
CA ILE A 144 3.16 -11.63 17.17
C ILE A 144 1.85 -10.93 16.77
N LEU A 145 1.84 -9.59 16.68
CA LEU A 145 0.69 -8.82 16.23
C LEU A 145 0.25 -9.23 14.81
N GLU A 146 1.17 -9.32 13.86
CA GLU A 146 0.88 -9.72 12.47
C GLU A 146 0.24 -11.11 12.39
N ALA A 147 0.73 -12.06 13.19
CA ALA A 147 0.20 -13.40 13.25
C ALA A 147 -1.19 -13.45 13.90
N LEU A 148 -1.45 -12.63 14.93
CA LEU A 148 -2.79 -12.50 15.51
C LEU A 148 -3.76 -11.94 14.47
N VAL A 149 -3.42 -10.82 13.80
CA VAL A 149 -4.26 -10.17 12.78
C VAL A 149 -4.57 -11.10 11.59
N SER A 150 -3.64 -11.99 11.25
CA SER A 150 -3.80 -12.94 10.15
C SER A 150 -4.67 -14.15 10.49
N LYS A 151 -5.06 -14.32 11.76
CA LYS A 151 -5.84 -15.46 12.21
C LYS A 151 -7.23 -15.48 11.57
N SER A 152 -7.59 -16.62 10.97
CA SER A 152 -8.92 -16.87 10.42
C SER A 152 -9.81 -17.62 11.42
N ASN A 153 -11.14 -17.52 11.27
CA ASN A 153 -12.13 -18.29 12.03
C ASN A 153 -12.21 -17.95 13.53
N ILE A 154 -12.56 -16.71 13.83
CA ILE A 154 -12.68 -16.18 15.20
C ILE A 154 -14.11 -16.38 15.70
N LYS A 155 -14.26 -17.11 16.82
CA LYS A 155 -15.57 -17.37 17.43
C LYS A 155 -16.05 -16.22 18.30
N ASP A 156 -15.16 -15.67 19.12
CA ASP A 156 -15.41 -14.49 19.95
C ASP A 156 -14.60 -13.32 19.41
N LYS A 157 -15.27 -12.45 18.65
CA LYS A 157 -14.63 -11.35 17.92
C LYS A 157 -14.20 -10.22 18.86
N ILE A 158 -14.96 -9.96 19.93
CA ILE A 158 -14.63 -8.92 20.90
C ILE A 158 -13.36 -9.29 21.65
N HIS A 159 -13.30 -10.50 22.22
CA HIS A 159 -12.11 -10.97 22.93
C HIS A 159 -10.88 -11.02 22.03
N TYR A 160 -11.05 -11.43 20.77
CA TYR A 160 -9.96 -11.41 19.79
C TYR A 160 -9.46 -9.99 19.51
N ASP A 161 -10.35 -9.02 19.29
CA ASP A 161 -9.96 -7.64 19.04
C ASP A 161 -9.30 -7.03 20.29
N GLU A 162 -9.67 -7.45 21.50
CA GLU A 162 -8.97 -7.11 22.75
C GLU A 162 -7.54 -7.69 22.77
N GLU A 163 -7.34 -8.97 22.40
CA GLU A 163 -6.00 -9.56 22.25
C GLU A 163 -5.14 -8.79 21.23
N VAL A 164 -5.74 -8.34 20.12
CA VAL A 164 -5.06 -7.52 19.09
C VAL A 164 -4.66 -6.15 19.65
N ILE A 165 -5.54 -5.49 20.41
CA ILE A 165 -5.26 -4.20 21.06
C ILE A 165 -4.10 -4.33 22.05
N ASP A 166 -4.11 -5.38 22.88
CA ASP A 166 -3.05 -5.64 23.85
C ASP A 166 -1.70 -5.88 23.16
N ALA A 167 -1.68 -6.72 22.13
CA ALA A 167 -0.47 -6.96 21.34
C ALA A 167 0.04 -5.68 20.64
N ALA A 168 -0.86 -4.83 20.14
CA ALA A 168 -0.48 -3.56 19.53
C ALA A 168 0.08 -2.58 20.57
N ASN A 169 -0.50 -2.51 21.77
CA ASN A 169 0.03 -1.71 22.87
C ASN A 169 1.44 -2.15 23.27
N GLU A 170 1.71 -3.47 23.36
CA GLU A 170 3.05 -3.98 23.64
C GLU A 170 4.09 -3.49 22.60
N VAL A 171 3.73 -3.48 21.30
CA VAL A 171 4.60 -2.95 20.25
C VAL A 171 4.84 -1.46 20.45
N ILE A 172 3.78 -0.67 20.66
CA ILE A 172 3.84 0.77 20.86
C ILE A 172 4.72 1.13 22.07
N ASP A 173 4.55 0.41 23.18
CA ASP A 173 5.28 0.63 24.43
C ASP A 173 6.75 0.21 24.33
N SER A 174 7.09 -0.70 23.41
CA SER A 174 8.48 -1.08 23.15
C SER A 174 9.29 -0.02 22.41
N ILE A 175 8.62 0.95 21.76
CA ILE A 175 9.24 1.95 20.88
C ILE A 175 9.36 3.29 21.60
N ASP A 176 10.57 3.84 21.66
CA ASP A 176 10.77 5.23 22.08
C ASP A 176 10.34 6.18 20.97
N ARG A 177 9.10 6.65 21.07
CA ARG A 177 8.48 7.59 20.13
C ARG A 177 9.20 8.93 20.08
N GLU A 178 9.78 9.40 21.19
CA GLU A 178 10.46 10.68 21.20
C GLU A 178 11.80 10.60 20.46
N GLU A 179 12.57 9.54 20.70
CA GLU A 179 13.82 9.28 19.97
C GLU A 179 13.56 9.14 18.47
N LEU A 180 12.52 8.38 18.11
CA LEU A 180 12.12 8.19 16.72
C LEU A 180 11.72 9.51 16.06
N ALA A 181 10.90 10.33 16.72
CA ALA A 181 10.50 11.64 16.21
C ALA A 181 11.68 12.62 16.09
N LYS A 182 12.59 12.62 17.07
CA LYS A 182 13.82 13.42 17.05
C LYS A 182 14.67 13.07 15.84
N PHE A 183 14.85 11.77 15.53
CA PHE A 183 15.63 11.33 14.39
C PHE A 183 15.04 11.81 13.05
N PHE A 184 13.73 11.64 12.83
CA PHE A 184 13.08 12.07 11.58
C PHE A 184 12.96 13.58 11.42
N SER A 185 13.08 14.35 12.52
CA SER A 185 13.13 15.81 12.48
C SER A 185 14.50 16.35 12.04
N LEU A 186 15.56 15.57 12.22
CA LEU A 186 16.92 15.92 11.83
C LEU A 186 17.18 15.47 10.39
N LYS A 187 17.59 16.40 9.52
CA LYS A 187 18.09 16.05 8.18
C LYS A 187 19.47 15.41 8.33
N ASN A 188 19.52 14.08 8.27
CA ASN A 188 20.77 13.34 8.20
C ASN A 188 21.19 13.21 6.73
N ASP A 189 22.04 14.13 6.28
CA ASP A 189 22.62 14.18 4.92
C ASP A 189 24.01 13.49 4.85
N SER A 190 24.26 12.50 5.73
CA SER A 190 25.47 11.66 5.66
C SER A 190 25.20 10.48 4.72
N GLU A 191 25.95 10.41 3.63
CA GLU A 191 25.96 9.32 2.62
C GLU A 191 26.80 8.11 3.09
N ASP A 192 27.07 7.98 4.40
CA ASP A 192 27.85 6.85 4.93
C ASP A 192 26.98 5.57 5.02
N GLU A 193 27.51 4.42 4.60
CA GLU A 193 26.78 3.13 4.63
C GLU A 193 26.22 2.80 6.03
N ASP A 194 26.96 3.13 7.09
CA ASP A 194 26.53 2.92 8.47
C ASP A 194 25.31 3.79 8.82
N ALA A 195 25.30 5.05 8.36
CA ALA A 195 24.20 5.99 8.57
C ALA A 195 22.95 5.57 7.78
N GLU A 196 23.10 5.08 6.55
CA GLU A 196 22.01 4.49 5.78
C GLU A 196 21.40 3.27 6.48
N SER A 197 22.24 2.39 7.06
CA SER A 197 21.76 1.20 7.76
C SER A 197 20.94 1.54 9.01
N ILE A 198 21.34 2.59 9.74
CA ILE A 198 20.61 3.10 10.91
C ILE A 198 19.28 3.72 10.46
N ARG A 199 19.30 4.51 9.39
CA ARG A 199 18.08 5.10 8.82
C ARG A 199 17.07 4.03 8.40
N LYS A 200 17.51 2.98 7.69
CA LYS A 200 16.64 1.85 7.31
C LYS A 200 16.03 1.14 8.52
N LYS A 201 16.79 0.96 9.59
CA LYS A 201 16.26 0.38 10.84
C LYS A 201 15.20 1.27 11.48
N LEU A 202 15.43 2.58 11.54
CA LEU A 202 14.47 3.54 12.11
C LEU A 202 13.23 3.73 11.24
N GLU A 203 13.36 3.63 9.92
CA GLU A 203 12.22 3.55 8.99
C GLU A 203 11.41 2.27 9.26
N SER A 204 12.07 1.13 9.44
CA SER A 204 11.39 -0.12 9.81
C SER A 204 10.68 -0.05 11.16
N THR A 205 11.26 0.60 12.18
CA THR A 205 10.59 0.75 13.48
C THR A 205 9.42 1.72 13.40
N ARG A 206 9.52 2.79 12.60
CA ARG A 206 8.38 3.67 12.29
C ARG A 206 7.26 2.90 11.60
N ASP A 207 7.58 2.04 10.64
CA ASP A 207 6.57 1.24 9.93
C ASP A 207 5.90 0.22 10.86
N GLN A 208 6.65 -0.39 11.79
CA GLN A 208 6.11 -1.25 12.85
C GLN A 208 5.20 -0.48 13.80
N LEU A 209 5.59 0.74 14.21
CA LEU A 209 4.76 1.61 15.04
C LEU A 209 3.44 1.98 14.33
N ALA A 210 3.54 2.39 13.07
CA ALA A 210 2.38 2.76 12.27
C ALA A 210 1.44 1.57 12.03
N GLU A 211 1.97 0.38 11.81
CA GLU A 211 1.17 -0.85 11.70
C GLU A 211 0.45 -1.16 13.03
N ALA A 212 1.14 -1.07 14.17
CA ALA A 212 0.52 -1.31 15.47
C ALA A 212 -0.63 -0.33 15.77
N LEU A 213 -0.39 0.97 15.53
CA LEU A 213 -1.42 2.01 15.68
C LEU A 213 -2.60 1.78 14.73
N TYR A 214 -2.34 1.35 13.50
CA TYR A 214 -3.39 1.05 12.52
C TYR A 214 -4.27 -0.13 12.97
N GLN A 215 -3.65 -1.25 13.34
CA GLN A 215 -4.38 -2.46 13.78
C GLN A 215 -5.18 -2.19 15.07
N LYS A 216 -4.58 -1.46 16.03
CA LYS A 216 -5.28 -1.00 17.23
C LYS A 216 -6.51 -0.16 16.90
N GLY A 217 -6.40 0.76 15.95
CA GLY A 217 -7.51 1.60 15.52
C GLY A 217 -8.66 0.81 14.89
N LEU A 218 -8.34 -0.19 14.06
CA LEU A 218 -9.35 -1.07 13.47
C LEU A 218 -10.07 -1.90 14.54
N ALA A 219 -9.32 -2.53 15.45
CA ALA A 219 -9.87 -3.33 16.54
C ALA A 219 -10.77 -2.51 17.47
N LEU A 220 -10.36 -1.29 17.84
CA LEU A 220 -11.18 -0.38 18.64
C LEU A 220 -12.53 -0.05 17.98
N ALA A 221 -12.51 0.22 16.67
CA ALA A 221 -13.74 0.54 15.94
C ALA A 221 -14.66 -0.67 15.78
N GLU A 222 -14.10 -1.86 15.60
CA GLU A 222 -14.86 -3.09 15.47
C GLU A 222 -15.54 -3.46 16.80
N ILE A 223 -14.81 -3.41 17.92
CA ILE A 223 -15.37 -3.64 19.27
C ILE A 223 -16.53 -2.68 19.54
N GLU A 224 -16.39 -1.40 19.22
CA GLU A 224 -17.46 -0.43 19.41
C GLU A 224 -18.68 -0.76 18.54
N THR A 225 -18.47 -1.17 17.29
CA THR A 225 -19.54 -1.59 16.37
C THR A 225 -20.29 -2.80 16.90
N LEU A 226 -19.58 -3.81 17.41
CA LEU A 226 -20.17 -5.02 17.99
C LEU A 226 -20.95 -4.71 19.28
N LYS A 227 -20.38 -3.90 20.18
CA LYS A 227 -21.05 -3.48 21.42
C LYS A 227 -22.34 -2.70 21.14
N LEU A 228 -22.34 -1.83 20.13
CA LEU A 228 -23.55 -1.10 19.71
C LEU A 228 -24.60 -2.05 19.10
N ALA A 229 -24.19 -3.06 18.34
CA ALA A 229 -25.10 -4.06 17.79
C ALA A 229 -25.76 -4.89 18.91
N ASP A 230 -24.99 -5.34 19.90
CA ASP A 230 -25.50 -6.08 21.06
C ASP A 230 -26.48 -5.23 21.89
N LEU A 231 -26.16 -3.95 22.12
CA LEU A 231 -27.06 -3.03 22.82
C LEU A 231 -28.38 -2.85 22.05
N THR A 232 -28.31 -2.65 20.73
CA THR A 232 -29.48 -2.51 19.85
C THR A 232 -30.34 -3.77 19.89
N TRP A 233 -29.73 -4.95 19.85
CA TRP A 233 -30.41 -6.23 19.96
C TRP A 233 -31.12 -6.39 21.32
N CYS A 234 -30.47 -5.97 22.41
CA CYS A 234 -31.04 -6.03 23.76
C CYS A 234 -32.27 -5.10 23.91
N ILE A 235 -32.21 -3.90 23.34
CA ILE A 235 -33.34 -2.95 23.38
C ILE A 235 -34.52 -3.50 22.59
N LEU A 236 -34.30 -3.95 21.35
CA LEU A 236 -35.35 -4.54 20.50
C LEU A 236 -35.97 -5.79 21.13
N SER A 237 -35.17 -6.62 21.82
CA SER A 237 -35.66 -7.82 22.50
C SER A 237 -36.54 -7.50 23.71
N LYS A 238 -36.27 -6.40 24.41
CA LYS A 238 -37.10 -5.92 25.54
C LYS A 238 -38.44 -5.34 25.05
N ASP A 239 -38.44 -4.62 23.93
CA ASP A 239 -39.67 -4.07 23.34
C ASP A 239 -40.63 -5.17 22.83
N LEU A 240 -40.12 -6.31 22.37
CA LEU A 240 -40.94 -7.49 22.03
C LEU A 240 -41.47 -8.26 23.25
N ALA A 241 -40.82 -8.16 24.41
CA ALA A 241 -41.26 -8.83 25.64
C ALA A 241 -42.28 -8.00 26.45
N ALA A 242 -42.46 -6.72 26.12
CA ALA A 242 -43.34 -5.79 26.84
C ALA A 242 -44.82 -5.81 26.40
N THR A 243 -45.25 -6.79 25.59
CA THR A 243 -46.68 -6.93 25.19
C THR A 243 -47.54 -7.75 26.14
N GLU A 244 -47.03 -8.22 27.28
CA GLU A 244 -47.86 -8.81 28.35
C GLU A 244 -47.38 -8.36 29.74
N GLY A 245 -48.09 -7.39 30.32
CA GLY A 245 -48.30 -7.30 31.77
C GLY A 245 -47.22 -6.67 32.67
N GLU A 246 -47.59 -5.53 33.25
CA GLU A 246 -47.23 -4.99 34.58
C GLU A 246 -45.76 -4.61 34.91
N ASN A 247 -45.58 -3.29 35.00
CA ASN A 247 -44.78 -2.53 35.98
C ASN A 247 -43.80 -3.31 36.87
N GLN A 248 -42.50 -3.20 36.58
CA GLN A 248 -41.47 -3.22 37.62
C GLN A 248 -40.32 -2.26 37.27
N ASP A 249 -40.19 -1.22 38.09
CA ASP A 249 -39.00 -0.39 38.24
C ASP A 249 -37.77 -1.26 38.48
N VAL A 250 -36.81 -1.25 37.55
CA VAL A 250 -35.43 -1.63 37.84
C VAL A 250 -34.50 -0.69 37.08
N ASN A 251 -33.88 0.22 37.84
CA ASN A 251 -32.70 1.03 37.55
C ASN A 251 -32.11 0.85 36.14
N SER A 252 -32.61 1.68 35.21
CA SER A 252 -31.85 2.09 34.04
C SER A 252 -30.82 3.14 34.45
N ASP A 253 -29.86 2.74 35.29
CA ASP A 253 -28.68 3.54 35.61
C ASP A 253 -27.55 3.16 34.64
N GLN A 254 -27.84 3.35 33.36
CA GLN A 254 -26.85 3.67 32.34
C GLN A 254 -27.37 4.92 31.65
N SER A 255 -27.48 5.97 32.46
CA SER A 255 -27.50 7.32 31.94
C SER A 255 -26.27 7.49 31.05
N LEU A 256 -26.52 8.04 29.88
CA LEU A 256 -25.54 8.51 28.92
C LEU A 256 -24.47 9.30 29.69
N ASP A 257 -23.28 8.72 29.84
CA ASP A 257 -22.13 9.37 30.43
C ASP A 257 -21.61 10.41 29.43
N ASP A 258 -22.29 11.55 29.40
CA ASP A 258 -21.83 12.79 28.79
C ASP A 258 -20.87 13.47 29.77
N GLY A 259 -19.57 13.16 29.63
CA GLY A 259 -18.57 13.78 30.50
C GLY A 259 -17.17 13.17 30.45
N SER A 260 -16.47 13.27 29.31
CA SER A 260 -15.01 13.10 29.23
C SER A 260 -14.47 11.66 29.34
N HIS A 261 -15.12 10.66 28.74
CA HIS A 261 -14.35 9.49 28.32
C HIS A 261 -13.51 9.87 27.10
N PRO A 262 -12.16 9.72 27.14
CA PRO A 262 -11.33 9.96 25.98
C PRO A 262 -11.77 9.03 24.84
N ASP A 263 -12.03 9.59 23.66
CA ASP A 263 -12.27 8.79 22.46
C ASP A 263 -10.94 8.12 22.08
N LEU A 264 -10.72 6.91 22.63
CA LEU A 264 -9.50 6.12 22.44
C LEU A 264 -9.19 5.89 20.96
N PHE A 265 -10.23 5.79 20.12
CA PHE A 265 -10.07 5.66 18.68
C PHE A 265 -9.50 6.96 18.07
N GLU A 266 -10.06 8.11 18.43
CA GLU A 266 -9.60 9.40 17.92
C GLU A 266 -8.19 9.74 18.42
N GLU A 267 -7.87 9.45 19.68
CA GLU A 267 -6.51 9.61 20.22
C GLU A 267 -5.49 8.76 19.44
N ASN A 268 -5.82 7.49 19.21
CA ASN A 268 -4.99 6.58 18.43
C ASN A 268 -4.85 7.05 16.97
N PHE A 269 -5.92 7.57 16.37
CA PHE A 269 -5.89 8.11 15.00
C PHE A 269 -5.01 9.36 14.89
N GLN A 270 -5.09 10.28 15.86
CA GLN A 270 -4.23 11.47 15.90
C GLN A 270 -2.77 11.08 16.09
N GLU A 271 -2.50 10.02 16.86
CA GLU A 271 -1.15 9.48 16.99
C GLU A 271 -0.65 8.90 15.67
N LEU A 272 -1.42 8.04 14.99
CA LEU A 272 -1.05 7.46 13.69
C LEU A 272 -0.72 8.55 12.65
N ARG A 273 -1.54 9.61 12.61
CA ARG A 273 -1.38 10.73 11.68
C ARG A 273 -0.04 11.47 11.80
N LYS A 274 0.64 11.39 12.96
CA LYS A 274 1.97 11.99 13.15
C LYS A 274 3.06 11.21 12.40
N TRP A 275 2.84 9.94 12.13
CA TRP A 275 3.85 9.01 11.62
C TRP A 275 3.70 8.71 10.14
N VAL A 276 2.47 8.68 9.63
CA VAL A 276 2.15 8.27 8.26
C VAL A 276 1.07 9.13 7.61
N ASP A 277 1.04 9.13 6.27
CA ASP A 277 -0.10 9.66 5.53
C ASP A 277 -1.28 8.68 5.60
N VAL A 278 -2.28 9.06 6.39
CA VAL A 278 -3.52 8.31 6.61
C VAL A 278 -4.41 8.21 5.37
N LYS A 279 -4.14 8.99 4.31
CA LYS A 279 -4.85 8.91 3.03
C LYS A 279 -4.25 7.91 2.05
N SER A 280 -3.08 7.36 2.36
CA SER A 280 -2.49 6.29 1.55
C SER A 280 -3.40 5.06 1.52
N SER A 281 -3.34 4.29 0.44
CA SER A 281 -4.14 3.06 0.28
C SER A 281 -4.02 2.10 1.48
N LYS A 282 -2.82 1.98 2.06
CA LYS A 282 -2.54 1.11 3.21
C LYS A 282 -3.35 1.47 4.47
N TYR A 283 -3.46 2.76 4.81
CA TYR A 283 -4.09 3.24 6.04
C TYR A 283 -5.49 3.83 5.82
N GLY A 284 -5.91 3.94 4.56
CA GLY A 284 -7.12 4.63 4.15
C GLY A 284 -8.40 4.04 4.76
N ILE A 285 -8.43 2.74 5.04
CA ILE A 285 -9.59 2.09 5.68
C ILE A 285 -9.86 2.64 7.07
N LEU A 286 -8.83 2.95 7.86
CA LEU A 286 -9.03 3.57 9.17
C LEU A 286 -9.63 4.97 9.03
N THR A 287 -9.24 5.71 7.98
CA THR A 287 -9.85 7.01 7.64
C THR A 287 -11.31 6.86 7.24
N VAL A 288 -11.66 5.85 6.43
CA VAL A 288 -13.06 5.53 6.08
C VAL A 288 -13.88 5.24 7.35
N THR A 289 -13.33 4.42 8.25
CA THR A 289 -13.97 4.09 9.54
C THR A 289 -14.19 5.33 10.40
N ARG A 290 -13.19 6.22 10.51
CA ARG A 290 -13.32 7.50 11.24
C ARG A 290 -14.41 8.41 10.67
N GLU A 291 -14.46 8.54 9.35
CA GLU A 291 -15.47 9.37 8.68
C GLU A 291 -16.87 8.79 8.83
N ARG A 292 -17.00 7.46 8.81
CA ARG A 292 -18.26 6.75 9.09
C ARG A 292 -18.72 6.96 10.54
N ARG A 293 -17.82 6.86 11.53
CA ARG A 293 -18.10 7.20 12.94
C ARG A 293 -18.61 8.64 13.11
N SER A 294 -18.02 9.57 12.36
CA SER A 294 -18.42 10.99 12.36
C SER A 294 -19.70 11.29 11.54
N GLN A 295 -20.40 10.26 11.01
CA GLN A 295 -21.56 10.40 10.11
C GLN A 295 -21.29 11.22 8.83
N ARG A 296 -20.02 11.34 8.42
CA ARG A 296 -19.59 12.00 7.17
C ARG A 296 -19.49 10.98 6.04
N LEU A 297 -20.59 10.29 5.77
CA LEU A 297 -20.63 9.12 4.87
C LEU A 297 -20.18 9.44 3.43
N GLY A 298 -20.45 10.64 2.92
CA GLY A 298 -19.99 11.06 1.60
C GLY A 298 -18.46 11.18 1.50
N THR A 299 -17.81 11.66 2.56
CA THR A 299 -16.34 11.71 2.64
C THR A 299 -15.75 10.31 2.76
N ALA A 300 -16.37 9.45 3.59
CA ALA A 300 -15.98 8.04 3.73
C ALA A 300 -16.03 7.33 2.37
N LEU A 301 -17.12 7.52 1.61
CA LEU A 301 -17.29 6.96 0.27
C LEU A 301 -16.24 7.48 -0.71
N LYS A 302 -15.93 8.78 -0.67
CA LYS A 302 -14.89 9.37 -1.53
C LYS A 302 -13.53 8.74 -1.26
N VAL A 303 -13.11 8.68 -0.01
CA VAL A 303 -11.83 8.07 0.39
C VAL A 303 -11.78 6.61 -0.04
N LEU A 304 -12.89 5.86 0.13
CA LEU A 304 -12.97 4.47 -0.31
C LEU A 304 -12.84 4.32 -1.83
N CYS A 305 -13.44 5.21 -2.61
CA CYS A 305 -13.28 5.22 -4.07
C CYS A 305 -11.83 5.51 -4.49
N ASP A 306 -11.16 6.44 -3.81
CA ASP A 306 -9.74 6.75 -4.07
C ASP A 306 -8.87 5.51 -3.79
N ILE A 307 -9.13 4.77 -2.69
CA ILE A 307 -8.45 3.50 -2.38
C ILE A 307 -8.68 2.44 -3.46
N ILE A 308 -9.93 2.26 -3.92
CA ILE A 308 -10.27 1.26 -4.95
C ILE A 308 -9.59 1.57 -6.29
N GLN A 309 -9.38 2.84 -6.62
CA GLN A 309 -8.66 3.25 -7.83
C GLN A 309 -7.16 2.91 -7.75
N ASP A 310 -6.57 3.04 -6.57
CA ASP A 310 -5.14 2.85 -6.35
C ASP A 310 -4.75 1.39 -6.05
N ASP A 311 -5.65 0.56 -5.48
CA ASP A 311 -5.40 -0.84 -5.10
C ASP A 311 -6.44 -1.82 -5.66
N ALA A 312 -6.01 -2.59 -6.66
CA ALA A 312 -6.82 -3.60 -7.34
C ALA A 312 -6.82 -4.98 -6.63
N GLU A 313 -5.90 -5.25 -5.70
CA GLU A 313 -5.70 -6.59 -5.12
C GLU A 313 -6.76 -6.93 -4.07
N ASN A 314 -7.21 -5.94 -3.28
CA ASN A 314 -8.20 -6.12 -2.20
C ASN A 314 -9.63 -5.71 -2.58
N ALA A 315 -9.89 -5.58 -3.88
CA ALA A 315 -11.11 -5.03 -4.45
C ALA A 315 -12.41 -5.56 -3.81
N LYS A 316 -12.53 -6.88 -3.58
CA LYS A 316 -13.78 -7.47 -3.06
C LYS A 316 -14.22 -6.90 -1.71
N LYS A 317 -13.30 -6.82 -0.73
CA LYS A 317 -13.61 -6.30 0.62
C LYS A 317 -13.98 -4.81 0.55
N PHE A 318 -13.30 -4.05 -0.30
CA PHE A 318 -13.60 -2.63 -0.50
C PHE A 318 -14.95 -2.40 -1.20
N TYR A 319 -15.33 -3.26 -2.16
CA TYR A 319 -16.65 -3.21 -2.78
C TYR A 319 -17.78 -3.57 -1.80
N GLU A 320 -17.59 -4.57 -0.94
CA GLU A 320 -18.56 -4.90 0.11
C GLU A 320 -18.76 -3.72 1.08
N LEU A 321 -17.68 -3.06 1.49
CA LEU A 321 -17.75 -1.85 2.31
C LEU A 321 -18.37 -0.65 1.56
N LYS A 322 -18.13 -0.52 0.25
CA LYS A 322 -18.75 0.51 -0.58
C LYS A 322 -20.26 0.33 -0.65
N LEU A 323 -20.72 -0.92 -0.79
CA LEU A 323 -22.14 -1.25 -0.79
C LEU A 323 -22.80 -0.92 0.55
N SER A 324 -22.16 -1.25 1.67
CA SER A 324 -22.71 -0.93 2.99
C SER A 324 -22.83 0.58 3.22
N LEU A 325 -21.81 1.36 2.82
CA LEU A 325 -21.88 2.82 2.87
C LEU A 325 -22.99 3.39 1.98
N LEU A 326 -23.18 2.86 0.77
CA LEU A 326 -24.25 3.31 -0.13
C LEU A 326 -25.65 3.01 0.43
N ASP A 327 -25.82 1.85 1.07
CA ASP A 327 -27.06 1.48 1.74
C ASP A 327 -27.33 2.41 2.95
N GLU A 328 -26.30 2.75 3.74
CA GLU A 328 -26.39 3.69 4.87
C GLU A 328 -26.73 5.12 4.45
N ILE A 329 -26.16 5.60 3.34
CA ILE A 329 -26.51 6.90 2.76
C ILE A 329 -27.95 6.90 2.21
N GLY A 330 -28.53 5.72 1.95
CA GLY A 330 -29.85 5.56 1.35
C GLY A 330 -29.86 5.56 -0.18
N TRP A 331 -28.68 5.48 -0.82
CA TRP A 331 -28.53 5.43 -2.28
C TRP A 331 -28.75 4.03 -2.84
N LYS A 332 -29.91 3.43 -2.54
CA LYS A 332 -30.26 2.04 -2.88
C LYS A 332 -30.20 1.71 -4.37
N HIS A 333 -30.49 2.71 -5.22
CA HIS A 333 -30.40 2.57 -6.67
C HIS A 333 -28.96 2.35 -7.14
N LEU A 334 -28.01 3.11 -6.58
CA LEU A 334 -26.58 2.94 -6.85
C LEU A 334 -26.06 1.63 -6.25
N ALA A 335 -26.48 1.26 -5.04
CA ALA A 335 -26.09 -0.02 -4.45
C ALA A 335 -26.56 -1.22 -5.30
N THR A 336 -27.78 -1.16 -5.84
CA THR A 336 -28.31 -2.20 -6.74
C THR A 336 -27.52 -2.28 -8.04
N TYR A 337 -27.22 -1.12 -8.65
CA TYR A 337 -26.40 -1.04 -9.85
C TYR A 337 -25.00 -1.61 -9.61
N GLU A 338 -24.33 -1.24 -8.53
CA GLU A 338 -23.00 -1.73 -8.16
C GLU A 338 -22.98 -3.23 -7.88
N ARG A 339 -24.01 -3.80 -7.24
CA ARG A 339 -24.14 -5.27 -7.08
C ARG A 339 -24.23 -5.98 -8.45
N GLN A 340 -24.92 -5.37 -9.41
CA GLN A 340 -25.11 -5.94 -10.74
C GLN A 340 -23.83 -5.80 -11.60
N CYS A 341 -23.12 -4.68 -11.48
CA CYS A 341 -21.87 -4.41 -12.20
C CYS A 341 -20.65 -5.12 -11.56
N GLY A 342 -20.62 -5.31 -10.24
CA GLY A 342 -19.57 -6.03 -9.53
C GLY A 342 -19.44 -7.49 -9.98
N CYS A 343 -20.56 -8.14 -10.32
CA CYS A 343 -20.57 -9.47 -10.94
C CYS A 343 -19.84 -9.52 -12.31
N LEU A 344 -19.84 -8.41 -13.05
CA LEU A 344 -19.16 -8.30 -14.35
C LEU A 344 -17.67 -7.98 -14.19
N TYR A 345 -17.30 -7.14 -13.22
CA TYR A 345 -15.89 -6.75 -12.98
C TYR A 345 -15.01 -7.93 -12.51
N VAL A 346 -15.52 -8.78 -11.62
CA VAL A 346 -14.82 -10.00 -11.18
C VAL A 346 -14.68 -11.01 -12.33
N SER A 347 -15.68 -11.06 -13.23
CA SER A 347 -15.65 -11.95 -14.41
C SER A 347 -14.68 -11.47 -15.50
N LEU A 348 -14.46 -10.17 -15.64
CA LEU A 348 -13.56 -9.58 -16.63
C LEU A 348 -12.08 -9.78 -16.27
N HIS A 349 -11.72 -9.73 -14.98
CA HIS A 349 -10.33 -9.94 -14.54
C HIS A 349 -9.85 -11.40 -14.64
N LEU A 350 -10.77 -12.37 -14.74
CA LEU A 350 -10.47 -13.79 -14.92
C LEU A 350 -10.39 -14.23 -16.39
N CYS A 351 -10.62 -13.33 -17.35
CA CYS A 351 -10.69 -13.68 -18.76
C CYS A 351 -9.53 -13.07 -19.56
N PRO A 352 -8.49 -13.84 -19.95
CA PRO A 352 -7.35 -13.33 -20.72
C PRO A 352 -7.69 -12.91 -22.16
N PHE A 353 -8.97 -12.99 -22.58
CA PHE A 353 -9.43 -12.70 -23.94
C PHE A 353 -10.22 -11.38 -24.09
N SER A 354 -10.36 -10.56 -23.04
CA SER A 354 -11.28 -9.40 -23.09
C SER A 354 -10.75 -8.15 -23.80
N SER A 355 -9.47 -8.10 -24.21
CA SER A 355 -8.94 -6.95 -24.97
C SER A 355 -9.51 -6.86 -26.41
N ALA A 356 -10.01 -7.97 -26.97
CA ALA A 356 -10.53 -7.99 -28.34
C ALA A 356 -12.00 -7.52 -28.45
N TYR A 357 -12.81 -7.66 -27.41
CA TYR A 357 -14.26 -7.38 -27.48
C TYR A 357 -14.61 -5.91 -27.19
N LEU A 358 -13.74 -5.14 -26.51
CA LEU A 358 -13.98 -3.72 -26.24
C LEU A 358 -13.84 -2.83 -27.49
N LEU A 359 -13.09 -3.28 -28.51
CA LEU A 359 -13.01 -2.56 -29.79
C LEU A 359 -14.27 -2.75 -30.63
N GLU A 360 -14.87 -3.95 -30.67
CA GLU A 360 -16.09 -4.19 -31.45
C GLU A 360 -17.32 -3.48 -30.88
N LEU A 361 -17.49 -3.41 -29.55
CA LEU A 361 -18.65 -2.74 -28.95
C LEU A 361 -18.63 -1.21 -29.13
N SER A 362 -17.46 -0.58 -29.23
CA SER A 362 -17.35 0.86 -29.51
C SER A 362 -17.66 1.22 -30.97
N LEU A 363 -17.34 0.32 -31.92
CA LEU A 363 -17.61 0.52 -33.35
C LEU A 363 -19.09 0.33 -33.70
N THR A 364 -19.78 -0.61 -33.06
CA THR A 364 -21.22 -0.85 -33.32
C THR A 364 -22.10 0.26 -32.76
N ALA A 365 -21.67 0.98 -31.71
CA ALA A 365 -22.40 2.11 -31.15
C ALA A 365 -22.26 3.41 -31.96
N MET A 366 -21.17 3.57 -32.73
CA MET A 366 -20.91 4.76 -33.56
C MET A 366 -21.49 4.66 -34.99
N ALA A 367 -21.91 3.46 -35.42
CA ALA A 367 -22.53 3.25 -36.73
C ALA A 367 -24.06 3.40 -36.75
N GLY A 368 -24.66 3.76 -35.60
CA GLY A 368 -26.12 3.86 -35.41
C GLY A 368 -26.62 5.27 -35.07
N LEU A 369 -25.96 6.32 -35.58
CA LEU A 369 -26.44 7.71 -35.55
C LEU A 369 -26.46 8.31 -36.96
#